data_AF-A0A2V6LJG0-F1
#
_entry.id   AF-A0A2V6LJG0-F1
#
_cell.length_a   1.000
_cell.length_b   1.000
_cell.length_c   1.000
_cell.angle_alpha   90.00
_cell.angle_beta   90.00
_cell.angle_gamma   90.00
#
_symmetry.space_group_name_H-M   'P 1'
#
loop_
_entity.id
_entity.type
_entity.pdbx_description
1 polymer ?
#
loop_
_entity_poly.entity_id
_entity_poly.type
_entity_poly.pdbx_seq_one_letter_code
_entity_poly.pdbx_strand_id
1 'polypeptide(L)'
;ARLDLIAAMGARYTNDPAIVAVNMASFANHNTQDWNIQDTVGTIVCPRCPQPPPTLCGTIVVDQPAQWLAAGWTEPTMLEIGKEMCDAAAAAFPNQNIKLPIGGLDITYPDFSGGTFTTLCRDIENYVYGNALLGIPPRPYSRRFYMQRNTVDANWGDGTVYDTYIPGFDSVRYINYMIRAHAHPNPPWTTPRQAGLQMVGAATLGPTTGCRQGGGPNGPCGPTCDPVCVMQASLDVARTYNAAFIEIWAQDDVNPAFYDMIRAATIAMGGTPRAP
;
A
#
# COMPACT_ATOMS: atom_id res chain seq x y z
N ALA A 1 11.40 -20.87 8.36
CA ALA A 1 12.28 -19.75 7.97
C ALA A 1 11.57 -18.39 8.02
N ARG A 2 10.53 -18.12 7.20
CA ARG A 2 9.85 -16.80 7.17
C ARG A 2 9.14 -16.44 8.48
N LEU A 3 8.38 -17.39 9.06
CA LEU A 3 7.66 -17.17 10.31
C LEU A 3 8.64 -17.07 11.50
N ASP A 4 9.73 -17.84 11.47
CA ASP A 4 10.80 -17.76 12.48
C ASP A 4 11.48 -16.39 12.48
N LEU A 5 11.65 -15.76 11.31
CA LEU A 5 12.15 -14.39 11.21
C LEU A 5 11.19 -13.39 11.87
N ILE A 6 9.88 -13.49 11.59
CA ILE A 6 8.86 -12.64 12.23
C ILE A 6 8.90 -12.82 13.76
N ALA A 7 8.97 -14.07 14.22
CA ALA A 7 9.04 -14.38 15.64
C ALA A 7 10.32 -13.82 16.29
N ALA A 8 11.48 -13.97 15.64
CA ALA A 8 12.75 -13.43 16.14
C ALA A 8 12.74 -11.89 16.19
N MET A 9 12.16 -11.23 15.18
CA MET A 9 11.96 -9.78 15.18
C MET A 9 11.05 -9.35 16.34
N GLY A 10 9.93 -10.06 16.56
CA GLY A 10 9.05 -9.82 17.70
C GLY A 10 9.78 -9.92 19.04
N ALA A 11 10.51 -11.02 19.25
CA ALA A 11 11.29 -11.23 20.47
C ALA A 11 12.31 -10.10 20.74
N ARG A 12 12.88 -9.51 19.70
CA ARG A 12 13.87 -8.43 19.80
C ARG A 12 13.25 -7.06 20.06
N TYR A 13 12.07 -6.79 19.50
CA TYR A 13 11.55 -5.43 19.29
C TYR A 13 10.16 -5.18 19.89
N THR A 14 9.42 -6.20 20.34
CA THR A 14 8.03 -6.03 20.82
C THR A 14 7.89 -5.13 22.06
N ASN A 15 8.98 -4.87 22.78
CA ASN A 15 8.98 -4.00 23.96
C ASN A 15 9.67 -2.66 23.68
N ASP A 16 10.04 -2.37 22.42
CA ASP A 16 10.64 -1.09 22.06
C ASP A 16 9.53 -0.03 21.91
N PRO A 17 9.47 0.98 22.79
CA PRO A 17 8.44 2.01 22.74
C PRO A 17 8.56 2.93 21.52
N ALA A 18 9.69 2.92 20.81
CA ALA A 18 9.84 3.69 19.57
C ALA A 18 9.07 3.05 18.39
N ILE A 19 8.72 1.77 18.48
CA ILE A 19 8.03 1.05 17.41
C ILE A 19 6.52 1.12 17.64
N VAL A 20 5.87 2.01 16.90
CA VAL A 20 4.43 2.24 16.96
C VAL A 20 3.61 1.35 16.03
N ALA A 21 4.23 0.85 14.96
CA ALA A 21 3.62 -0.07 14.00
C ALA A 21 4.68 -0.94 13.32
N VAL A 22 4.27 -2.12 12.85
CA VAL A 22 5.13 -3.05 12.10
C VAL A 22 4.55 -3.36 10.72
N ASN A 23 5.43 -3.58 9.73
CA ASN A 23 5.04 -3.94 8.36
C ASN A 23 5.29 -5.43 8.04
N MET A 24 5.03 -6.31 9.01
CA MET A 24 5.34 -7.74 8.92
C MET A 24 4.24 -8.57 8.25
N ALA A 25 3.08 -7.97 7.99
CA ALA A 25 1.97 -8.58 7.25
C ALA A 25 2.04 -8.22 5.74
N SER A 26 3.19 -8.46 5.10
CA SER A 26 3.38 -8.25 3.65
C SER A 26 4.33 -9.30 3.07
N PHE A 27 3.98 -9.96 1.95
CA PHE A 27 4.75 -11.12 1.46
C PHE A 27 5.41 -10.93 0.09
N ALA A 28 5.09 -9.86 -0.65
CA ALA A 28 5.68 -9.60 -1.96
C ALA A 28 5.65 -8.10 -2.28
N ASN A 29 6.83 -7.52 -2.45
CA ASN A 29 7.05 -6.08 -2.46
C ASN A 29 7.78 -5.70 -3.75
N HIS A 30 7.05 -5.34 -4.80
CA HIS A 30 7.68 -4.92 -6.04
C HIS A 30 8.30 -3.52 -5.93
N ASN A 31 7.57 -2.53 -5.43
CA ASN A 31 8.02 -1.14 -5.50
C ASN A 31 7.46 -0.22 -4.41
N THR A 32 6.66 -0.77 -3.49
CA THR A 32 5.75 0.05 -2.68
C THR A 32 5.53 -0.46 -1.27
N GLN A 33 6.10 -1.59 -0.86
CA GLN A 33 5.75 -2.30 0.37
C GLN A 33 4.28 -2.73 0.47
N ASP A 34 3.52 -2.69 -0.63
CA ASP A 34 2.15 -3.23 -0.71
C ASP A 34 2.14 -4.74 -0.98
N TRP A 35 1.01 -5.41 -0.80
CA TRP A 35 0.73 -6.70 -1.46
C TRP A 35 0.55 -6.47 -2.97
N ASN A 36 1.64 -6.12 -3.61
CA ASN A 36 1.70 -5.71 -5.00
C ASN A 36 2.87 -6.47 -5.61
N ILE A 37 2.53 -7.66 -6.08
CA ILE A 37 3.48 -8.60 -6.69
C ILE A 37 3.95 -8.00 -7.99
N GLN A 38 5.19 -8.32 -8.35
CA GLN A 38 5.70 -8.04 -9.68
C GLN A 38 4.82 -8.71 -10.73
N ASP A 39 3.95 -7.97 -11.41
CA ASP A 39 2.98 -8.50 -12.37
C ASP A 39 3.12 -7.85 -13.75
N THR A 40 4.27 -7.24 -14.03
CA THR A 40 4.52 -6.56 -15.30
C THR A 40 4.49 -7.54 -16.46
N VAL A 41 3.61 -7.26 -17.42
CA VAL A 41 3.62 -7.84 -18.76
C VAL A 41 4.13 -6.77 -19.73
N GLY A 42 5.26 -7.01 -20.37
CA GLY A 42 5.84 -6.01 -21.25
C GLY A 42 7.25 -6.33 -21.71
N THR A 43 8.00 -5.27 -22.03
CA THR A 43 9.36 -5.37 -22.53
C THR A 43 10.31 -4.57 -21.67
N ILE A 44 11.39 -5.20 -21.22
CA ILE A 44 12.52 -4.53 -20.56
C ILE A 44 13.65 -4.39 -21.57
N VAL A 45 14.15 -3.17 -21.75
CA VAL A 45 15.34 -2.93 -22.56
C VAL A 45 16.56 -2.98 -21.64
N CYS A 46 17.42 -3.98 -21.84
CA CYS A 46 18.70 -4.13 -21.16
C CYS A 46 19.83 -3.70 -22.13
N PRO A 47 20.19 -2.40 -22.17
CA PRO A 47 21.07 -1.85 -23.20
C PRO A 47 22.54 -2.28 -23.09
N ARG A 48 22.94 -2.92 -21.98
CA ARG A 48 24.31 -3.41 -21.76
C ARG A 48 24.26 -4.83 -21.20
N CYS A 49 25.09 -5.72 -21.74
CA CYS A 49 25.30 -7.07 -21.21
C CYS A 49 26.46 -7.02 -20.19
N PRO A 50 26.23 -7.16 -18.87
CA PRO A 50 27.33 -7.31 -17.91
C PRO A 50 28.21 -8.52 -18.29
N GLN A 51 29.51 -8.46 -18.00
CA GLN A 51 30.44 -9.57 -18.28
C GLN A 51 30.91 -10.20 -16.96
N PRO A 52 31.14 -11.53 -16.90
CA PRO A 52 31.08 -12.50 -17.99
C PRO A 52 29.70 -13.16 -18.19
N PRO A 53 29.42 -13.76 -19.36
CA PRO A 53 28.21 -14.54 -19.63
C PRO A 53 28.01 -15.72 -18.68
N PRO A 54 26.78 -16.24 -18.54
CA PRO A 54 25.57 -15.88 -19.29
C PRO A 54 24.83 -14.67 -18.70
N THR A 55 24.60 -13.63 -19.51
CA THR A 55 23.72 -12.50 -19.15
C THR A 55 22.70 -12.26 -20.26
N LEU A 56 21.43 -12.04 -19.88
CA LEU A 56 20.37 -11.64 -20.79
C LEU A 56 20.54 -10.14 -21.14
N CYS A 57 20.49 -9.80 -22.43
CA CYS A 57 20.54 -8.40 -22.88
C CYS A 57 19.71 -8.17 -24.14
N GLY A 58 19.51 -6.89 -24.47
CA GLY A 58 18.56 -6.47 -25.50
C GLY A 58 17.14 -6.28 -24.96
N THR A 59 16.18 -6.33 -25.86
CA THR A 59 14.73 -6.27 -25.58
C THR A 59 14.28 -7.63 -25.03
N ILE A 60 13.96 -7.68 -23.75
CA ILE A 60 13.48 -8.88 -23.05
C ILE A 60 11.98 -8.75 -22.88
N VAL A 61 11.22 -9.71 -23.40
CA VAL A 61 9.80 -9.82 -23.06
C VAL A 61 9.70 -10.42 -21.66
N VAL A 62 8.99 -9.73 -20.79
CA VAL A 62 8.73 -10.18 -19.42
C VAL A 62 7.24 -10.39 -19.28
N ASP A 63 6.89 -11.57 -18.80
CA ASP A 63 5.56 -11.93 -18.35
C ASP A 63 5.70 -12.43 -16.92
N GLN A 64 5.70 -11.50 -15.96
CA GLN A 64 5.89 -11.85 -14.55
C GLN A 64 4.75 -12.70 -13.99
N PRO A 65 3.47 -12.43 -14.31
CA PRO A 65 2.37 -13.30 -13.88
C PRO A 65 2.57 -14.76 -14.29
N ALA A 66 2.97 -15.02 -15.55
CA ALA A 66 3.26 -16.38 -16.00
C ALA A 66 4.45 -17.01 -15.26
N GLN A 67 5.49 -16.23 -14.95
CA GLN A 67 6.67 -16.71 -14.20
C GLN A 67 6.30 -17.07 -12.76
N TRP A 68 5.48 -16.25 -12.09
CA TRP A 68 4.98 -16.54 -10.75
C TRP A 68 4.12 -17.80 -10.72
N LEU A 69 3.21 -17.94 -11.68
CA LEU A 69 2.39 -19.15 -11.82
C LEU A 69 3.23 -20.40 -12.06
N ALA A 70 4.23 -20.33 -12.94
CA ALA A 70 5.16 -21.43 -13.17
C ALA A 70 5.96 -21.81 -11.92
N ALA A 71 6.20 -20.85 -11.02
CA ALA A 71 6.81 -21.08 -9.71
C ALA A 71 5.81 -21.48 -8.61
N GLY A 72 4.53 -21.68 -8.94
CA GLY A 72 3.48 -22.13 -8.02
C GLY A 72 2.76 -21.03 -7.24
N TRP A 73 2.95 -19.76 -7.60
CA TRP A 73 2.29 -18.62 -6.96
C TRP A 73 0.91 -18.36 -7.57
N THR A 74 -0.04 -19.20 -7.17
CA THR A 74 -1.47 -18.99 -7.47
C THR A 74 -2.11 -18.06 -6.44
N GLU A 75 -3.24 -17.44 -6.76
CA GLU A 75 -3.98 -16.60 -5.81
C GLU A 75 -4.25 -17.33 -4.47
N PRO A 76 -4.74 -18.59 -4.45
CA PRO A 76 -4.96 -19.29 -3.19
C PRO A 76 -3.69 -19.49 -2.36
N THR A 77 -2.56 -19.78 -3.01
CA THR A 77 -1.26 -19.92 -2.34
C THR A 77 -0.81 -18.59 -1.74
N MET A 78 -1.00 -17.51 -2.48
CA MET A 78 -0.67 -16.14 -2.06
C MET A 78 -1.53 -15.70 -0.86
N LEU A 79 -2.83 -15.98 -0.92
CA LEU A 79 -3.76 -15.72 0.16
C LEU A 79 -3.37 -16.50 1.43
N GLU A 80 -3.03 -17.79 1.32
CA GLU A 80 -2.67 -18.61 2.47
C GLU A 80 -1.38 -18.12 3.17
N ILE A 81 -0.33 -17.85 2.40
CA ILE A 81 0.92 -17.25 2.93
C ILE A 81 0.61 -15.93 3.63
N GLY A 82 -0.24 -15.15 3.01
CA GLY A 82 -0.77 -13.92 3.54
C GLY A 82 -1.40 -14.02 4.92
N LYS A 83 -2.30 -14.99 5.10
CA LYS A 83 -2.95 -15.30 6.38
C LYS A 83 -1.93 -15.69 7.45
N GLU A 84 -1.00 -16.58 7.11
CA GLU A 84 0.08 -16.99 8.02
C GLU A 84 0.92 -15.80 8.50
N MET A 85 1.22 -14.85 7.60
CA MET A 85 1.99 -13.66 7.95
C MET A 85 1.21 -12.68 8.83
N CYS A 86 -0.09 -12.51 8.57
CA CYS A 86 -0.96 -11.74 9.46
C CYS A 86 -0.99 -12.34 10.88
N ASP A 87 -1.18 -13.66 10.98
CA ASP A 87 -1.19 -14.37 12.28
C ASP A 87 0.16 -14.27 13.00
N ALA A 88 1.26 -14.50 12.28
CA ALA A 88 2.60 -14.45 12.86
C ALA A 88 2.98 -13.03 13.30
N ALA A 89 2.65 -12.01 12.50
CA ALA A 89 2.88 -10.61 12.88
C ALA A 89 2.07 -10.25 14.13
N ALA A 90 0.80 -10.67 14.18
CA ALA A 90 -0.06 -10.45 15.33
C ALA A 90 0.47 -11.12 16.60
N ALA A 91 0.97 -12.35 16.51
CA ALA A 91 1.53 -13.08 17.64
C ALA A 91 2.88 -12.51 18.11
N ALA A 92 3.76 -12.13 17.18
CA ALA A 92 5.10 -11.63 17.46
C ALA A 92 5.10 -10.21 18.06
N PHE A 93 4.10 -9.40 17.71
CA PHE A 93 3.95 -8.03 18.15
C PHE A 93 2.56 -7.80 18.76
N PRO A 94 2.28 -8.32 19.98
CA PRO A 94 0.93 -8.28 20.57
C PRO A 94 0.42 -6.87 20.88
N ASN A 95 1.32 -5.89 21.05
CA ASN A 95 0.98 -4.54 21.51
C ASN A 95 1.08 -3.47 20.41
N GLN A 96 1.72 -3.78 19.29
CA GLN A 96 1.92 -2.85 18.19
C GLN A 96 0.75 -2.91 17.19
N ASN A 97 0.55 -1.78 16.51
CA ASN A 97 -0.26 -1.75 15.31
C ASN A 97 0.46 -2.49 14.18
N ILE A 98 -0.31 -3.03 13.25
CA ILE A 98 0.18 -3.80 12.11
C ILE A 98 -0.30 -3.11 10.85
N LYS A 99 0.64 -2.66 10.02
CA LYS A 99 0.31 -2.18 8.69
C LYS A 99 -0.09 -3.39 7.84
N LEU A 100 -1.19 -3.27 7.10
CA LEU A 100 -1.64 -4.23 6.10
C LEU A 100 -1.67 -3.54 4.73
N PRO A 101 -0.52 -3.44 4.07
CA PRO A 101 -0.44 -2.82 2.76
C PRO A 101 -1.15 -3.67 1.70
N ILE A 102 -2.03 -3.11 0.89
CA ILE A 102 -2.82 -3.85 -0.10
C ILE A 102 -2.53 -3.39 -1.53
N GLY A 103 -2.76 -4.27 -2.50
CA GLY A 103 -2.59 -4.01 -3.92
C GLY A 103 -3.46 -4.90 -4.78
N GLY A 104 -3.55 -4.57 -6.05
CA GLY A 104 -4.22 -5.42 -7.03
C GLY A 104 -3.20 -6.20 -7.85
N LEU A 105 -3.69 -7.16 -8.62
CA LEU A 105 -2.90 -8.03 -9.49
C LEU A 105 -3.40 -7.95 -10.93
N ASP A 106 -2.46 -8.02 -11.88
CA ASP A 106 -2.76 -8.13 -13.29
C ASP A 106 -3.70 -9.31 -13.58
N ILE A 107 -4.74 -9.04 -14.38
CA ILE A 107 -5.84 -9.98 -14.63
C ILE A 107 -5.64 -10.86 -15.87
N THR A 108 -4.49 -10.76 -16.55
CA THR A 108 -4.17 -11.58 -17.74
C THR A 108 -4.26 -13.06 -17.44
N TYR A 109 -3.90 -13.47 -16.22
CA TYR A 109 -3.97 -14.85 -15.75
C TYR A 109 -4.90 -14.99 -14.54
N PRO A 110 -6.13 -15.52 -14.71
CA PRO A 110 -7.09 -15.66 -13.62
C PRO A 110 -6.61 -16.47 -12.43
N ASP A 111 -5.80 -17.51 -12.64
CA ASP A 111 -5.23 -18.32 -11.55
C ASP A 111 -4.21 -17.55 -10.70
N PHE A 112 -3.62 -16.48 -11.26
CA PHE A 112 -2.70 -15.60 -10.56
C PHE A 112 -3.46 -14.51 -9.78
N SER A 113 -4.46 -13.87 -10.39
CA SER A 113 -5.18 -12.76 -9.78
C SER A 113 -6.37 -13.19 -8.91
N GLY A 114 -6.88 -14.40 -9.11
CA GLY A 114 -8.18 -14.83 -8.57
C GLY A 114 -9.36 -14.28 -9.38
N GLY A 115 -9.12 -13.95 -10.66
CA GLY A 115 -10.16 -13.56 -11.63
C GLY A 115 -10.55 -12.08 -11.66
N THR A 116 -10.14 -11.27 -10.68
CA THR A 116 -10.34 -9.81 -10.69
C THR A 116 -9.11 -9.08 -10.18
N PHE A 117 -9.02 -7.79 -10.45
CA PHE A 117 -7.88 -6.97 -10.00
C PHE A 117 -7.71 -6.97 -8.47
N THR A 118 -8.81 -7.05 -7.71
CA THR A 118 -8.80 -6.92 -6.23
C THR A 118 -9.10 -8.20 -5.44
N THR A 119 -9.16 -9.39 -6.05
CA THR A 119 -9.52 -10.62 -5.32
C THR A 119 -8.60 -10.87 -4.12
N LEU A 120 -7.28 -10.87 -4.32
CA LEU A 120 -6.34 -11.14 -3.23
C LEU A 120 -6.46 -10.13 -2.07
N CYS A 121 -6.58 -8.83 -2.37
CA CYS A 121 -6.69 -7.81 -1.31
C CYS A 121 -8.04 -7.85 -0.57
N ARG A 122 -9.13 -8.15 -1.28
CA ARG A 122 -10.46 -8.36 -0.69
C ARG A 122 -10.45 -9.59 0.23
N ASP A 123 -9.79 -10.66 -0.18
CA ASP A 123 -9.85 -11.91 0.57
C ASP A 123 -8.94 -11.88 1.80
N ILE A 124 -7.82 -11.16 1.77
CA ILE A 124 -7.06 -10.87 2.99
C ILE A 124 -7.79 -9.90 3.92
N GLU A 125 -8.51 -8.91 3.39
CA GLU A 125 -9.39 -8.05 4.19
C GLU A 125 -10.43 -8.88 4.94
N ASN A 126 -11.18 -9.70 4.21
CA ASN A 126 -12.21 -10.58 4.77
C ASN A 126 -11.61 -11.50 5.84
N TYR A 127 -10.39 -12.00 5.64
CA TYR A 127 -9.70 -12.82 6.62
C TYR A 127 -9.39 -12.09 7.93
N VAL A 128 -8.87 -10.86 7.85
CA VAL A 128 -8.43 -10.08 9.02
C VAL A 128 -9.63 -9.46 9.74
N TYR A 129 -10.45 -8.71 9.01
CA TYR A 129 -11.53 -7.89 9.54
C TYR A 129 -12.87 -8.62 9.61
N GLY A 130 -12.96 -9.81 9.04
CA GLY A 130 -14.21 -10.55 8.94
C GLY A 130 -15.12 -10.01 7.83
N ASN A 131 -16.16 -10.79 7.53
CA ASN A 131 -17.21 -10.42 6.60
C ASN A 131 -18.50 -11.13 7.02
N ALA A 132 -19.45 -10.37 7.58
CA ALA A 132 -20.70 -10.91 8.09
C ALA A 132 -21.58 -11.53 6.98
N LEU A 133 -21.55 -10.98 5.76
CA LEU A 133 -22.31 -11.50 4.63
C LEU A 133 -21.80 -12.87 4.17
N LEU A 134 -20.51 -13.14 4.38
CA LEU A 134 -19.87 -14.41 4.06
C LEU A 134 -19.74 -15.35 5.28
N GLY A 135 -20.24 -14.94 6.45
CA GLY A 135 -20.10 -15.72 7.69
C GLY A 135 -18.67 -15.84 8.21
N ILE A 136 -17.76 -14.92 7.82
CA ILE A 136 -16.36 -14.92 8.25
C ILE A 136 -16.25 -14.01 9.50
N PRO A 137 -15.86 -14.55 10.67
CA PRO A 137 -15.70 -13.72 11.86
C PRO A 137 -14.40 -12.89 11.80
N PRO A 138 -14.36 -11.68 12.40
CA PRO A 138 -13.13 -10.91 12.55
C PRO A 138 -12.10 -11.67 13.40
N ARG A 139 -10.82 -11.50 13.08
CA ARG A 139 -9.73 -12.02 13.92
C ARG A 139 -9.67 -11.27 15.26
N PRO A 140 -9.29 -11.91 16.38
CA PRO A 140 -9.18 -11.23 17.68
C PRO A 140 -8.25 -10.00 17.68
N TYR A 141 -7.25 -10.01 16.80
CA TYR A 141 -6.28 -8.93 16.65
C TYR A 141 -6.66 -7.88 15.59
N SER A 142 -7.82 -8.00 14.94
CA SER A 142 -8.20 -7.17 13.78
C SER A 142 -8.12 -5.66 14.06
N ARG A 143 -8.40 -5.25 15.30
CA ARG A 143 -8.32 -3.86 15.78
C ARG A 143 -6.92 -3.23 15.73
N ARG A 144 -5.87 -4.05 15.56
CA ARG A 144 -4.48 -3.59 15.43
C ARG A 144 -4.06 -3.44 13.98
N PHE A 145 -4.83 -3.96 13.03
CA PHE A 145 -4.49 -3.92 11.62
C PHE A 145 -4.96 -2.60 11.00
N TYR A 146 -4.09 -1.97 10.23
CA TYR A 146 -4.36 -0.76 9.47
C TYR A 146 -4.18 -1.06 7.99
N MET A 147 -5.30 -1.13 7.27
CA MET A 147 -5.29 -1.32 5.83
C MET A 147 -4.65 -0.12 5.16
N GLN A 148 -3.69 -0.34 4.28
CA GLN A 148 -2.89 0.74 3.76
C GLN A 148 -2.63 0.60 2.28
N ARG A 149 -2.47 1.72 1.59
CA ARG A 149 -1.92 1.74 0.25
C ARG A 149 -0.77 2.75 0.18
N ASN A 150 0.33 2.32 -0.43
CA ASN A 150 1.56 3.09 -0.42
C ASN A 150 1.79 3.92 -1.67
N THR A 151 0.93 3.80 -2.67
CA THR A 151 1.07 4.53 -3.94
C THR A 151 0.18 5.76 -4.02
N VAL A 152 -0.07 6.47 -2.92
CA VAL A 152 -0.90 7.67 -2.97
C VAL A 152 -0.18 8.76 -3.73
N ASP A 153 -0.88 9.32 -4.71
CA ASP A 153 -0.45 10.46 -5.51
C ASP A 153 -1.62 11.45 -5.70
N ALA A 154 -1.34 12.60 -6.29
CA ALA A 154 -2.34 13.65 -6.49
C ALA A 154 -3.49 13.31 -7.46
N ASN A 155 -3.40 12.20 -8.22
CA ASN A 155 -4.44 11.76 -9.17
C ASN A 155 -5.41 10.72 -8.57
N TRP A 156 -5.25 10.36 -7.30
CA TRP A 156 -6.13 9.42 -6.60
C TRP A 156 -7.59 9.88 -6.47
N GLY A 157 -7.84 11.19 -6.65
CA GLY A 157 -9.17 11.79 -6.55
C GLY A 157 -9.68 11.89 -5.11
N ASP A 158 -10.78 12.63 -4.95
CA ASP A 158 -11.43 12.85 -3.66
C ASP A 158 -12.01 11.55 -3.09
N GLY A 159 -11.52 11.15 -1.92
CA GLY A 159 -11.96 9.94 -1.22
C GLY A 159 -13.40 10.00 -0.72
N THR A 160 -14.00 11.19 -0.56
CA THR A 160 -15.39 11.34 -0.12
C THR A 160 -16.41 10.82 -1.14
N VAL A 161 -16.02 10.68 -2.41
CA VAL A 161 -16.85 10.08 -3.46
C VAL A 161 -17.29 8.66 -3.07
N TYR A 162 -16.43 7.93 -2.38
CA TYR A 162 -16.67 6.55 -1.96
C TYR A 162 -17.66 6.41 -0.81
N ASP A 163 -18.12 7.52 -0.21
CA ASP A 163 -19.19 7.50 0.78
C ASP A 163 -20.54 7.12 0.15
N THR A 164 -20.68 7.27 -1.17
CA THR A 164 -21.91 6.97 -1.93
C THR A 164 -21.69 6.07 -3.14
N TYR A 165 -20.44 5.81 -3.51
CA TYR A 165 -20.07 5.04 -4.70
C TYR A 165 -19.23 3.81 -4.33
N ILE A 166 -19.65 2.63 -4.79
CA ILE A 166 -18.92 1.38 -4.66
C ILE A 166 -18.39 0.98 -6.05
N PRO A 167 -17.06 0.97 -6.26
CA PRO A 167 -16.45 0.54 -7.52
C PRO A 167 -16.59 -0.97 -7.77
N GLY A 168 -16.32 -1.42 -9.00
CA GLY A 168 -16.20 -2.84 -9.33
C GLY A 168 -14.82 -3.41 -8.98
N PHE A 169 -14.75 -4.73 -8.76
CA PHE A 169 -13.54 -5.46 -8.33
C PHE A 169 -12.38 -5.45 -9.34
N ASP A 170 -12.62 -5.04 -10.58
CA ASP A 170 -11.60 -4.94 -11.63
C ASP A 170 -10.89 -3.59 -11.67
N SER A 171 -11.16 -2.70 -10.70
CA SER A 171 -10.63 -1.34 -10.68
C SER A 171 -9.75 -1.08 -9.47
N VAL A 172 -8.65 -0.35 -9.69
CA VAL A 172 -7.86 0.27 -8.61
C VAL A 172 -8.71 1.16 -7.71
N ARG A 173 -9.81 1.73 -8.22
CA ARG A 173 -10.74 2.50 -7.38
C ARG A 173 -11.36 1.67 -6.27
N TYR A 174 -11.51 0.35 -6.45
CA TYR A 174 -11.99 -0.53 -5.40
C TYR A 174 -11.03 -0.58 -4.20
N ILE A 175 -9.72 -0.52 -4.45
CA ILE A 175 -8.71 -0.37 -3.39
C ILE A 175 -8.88 0.96 -2.67
N ASN A 176 -9.07 2.06 -3.40
CA ASN A 176 -9.32 3.38 -2.81
C ASN A 176 -10.60 3.37 -1.95
N TYR A 177 -11.65 2.70 -2.43
CA TYR A 177 -12.88 2.47 -1.69
C TYR A 177 -12.63 1.67 -0.40
N MET A 178 -11.87 0.55 -0.46
CA MET A 178 -11.52 -0.23 0.72
C MET A 178 -10.79 0.62 1.77
N ILE A 179 -9.81 1.43 1.35
CA ILE A 179 -9.11 2.36 2.25
C ILE A 179 -10.09 3.34 2.90
N ARG A 180 -10.99 3.95 2.11
CA ARG A 180 -12.02 4.87 2.64
C ARG A 180 -12.96 4.15 3.60
N ALA A 181 -13.37 2.93 3.29
CA ALA A 181 -14.28 2.12 4.09
C ALA A 181 -13.69 1.74 5.46
N HIS A 182 -12.38 1.48 5.54
CA HIS A 182 -11.69 1.25 6.83
C HIS A 182 -11.33 2.55 7.57
N ALA A 183 -11.30 3.68 6.87
CA ALA A 183 -11.12 4.99 7.46
C ALA A 183 -12.42 5.57 8.05
N HIS A 184 -13.53 5.40 7.35
CA HIS A 184 -14.83 6.01 7.63
C HIS A 184 -15.80 5.04 8.34
N PRO A 185 -16.59 5.48 9.33
CA PRO A 185 -17.45 4.59 10.15
C PRO A 185 -18.69 4.00 9.43
N ASN A 186 -18.74 3.99 8.09
CA ASN A 186 -19.95 3.55 7.39
C ASN A 186 -20.04 2.02 7.33
N PRO A 187 -21.22 1.42 7.65
CA PRO A 187 -21.45 0.00 7.47
C PRO A 187 -21.11 -0.50 6.04
N PRO A 188 -20.69 -1.77 5.88
CA PRO A 188 -20.54 -2.82 6.89
C PRO A 188 -19.36 -2.66 7.86
N TRP A 189 -18.45 -1.71 7.63
CA TRP A 189 -17.25 -1.54 8.47
C TRP A 189 -17.54 -0.61 9.65
N THR A 190 -17.52 -1.18 10.85
CA THR A 190 -17.94 -0.50 12.08
C THR A 190 -16.77 -0.03 12.94
N THR A 191 -15.53 -0.25 12.50
CA THR A 191 -14.33 0.18 13.22
C THR A 191 -13.63 1.29 12.45
N PRO A 192 -14.00 2.57 12.68
CA PRO A 192 -13.36 3.69 11.99
C PRO A 192 -11.88 3.80 12.35
N ARG A 193 -11.11 4.45 11.47
CA ARG A 193 -9.67 4.74 11.64
C ARG A 193 -8.76 3.50 11.67
N GLN A 194 -9.06 2.49 10.86
CA GLN A 194 -8.18 1.35 10.61
C GLN A 194 -7.56 1.38 9.21
N ALA A 195 -7.25 2.59 8.73
CA ALA A 195 -6.60 2.77 7.45
C ALA A 195 -5.42 3.75 7.53
N GLY A 196 -4.45 3.57 6.63
CA GLY A 196 -3.29 4.43 6.47
C GLY A 196 -3.00 4.70 5.00
N LEU A 197 -2.27 5.78 4.73
CA LEU A 197 -1.82 6.13 3.39
C LEU A 197 -0.33 6.41 3.40
N GLN A 198 0.34 6.16 2.28
CA GLN A 198 1.75 6.51 2.12
C GLN A 198 2.03 7.06 0.73
N MET A 199 2.98 7.99 0.66
CA MET A 199 3.64 8.44 -0.57
C MET A 199 4.93 7.64 -0.79
N VAL A 200 4.95 6.72 -1.75
CA VAL A 200 6.08 5.82 -2.09
C VAL A 200 7.31 6.51 -2.74
N GLY A 201 7.53 7.78 -2.49
CA GLY A 201 8.61 8.54 -3.14
C GLY A 201 8.52 10.01 -2.84
N ALA A 202 9.65 10.69 -2.93
CA ALA A 202 9.70 12.12 -2.68
C ALA A 202 8.97 12.93 -3.76
N ALA A 203 8.14 13.88 -3.32
CA ALA A 203 7.68 15.00 -4.11
C ALA A 203 8.84 15.93 -4.49
N THR A 204 9.91 15.99 -3.70
CA THR A 204 11.09 16.84 -3.94
C THR A 204 11.97 16.44 -5.12
N LEU A 205 11.76 15.26 -5.70
CA LEU A 205 12.50 14.80 -6.86
C LEU A 205 11.94 15.32 -8.20
N GLY A 206 10.76 15.98 -8.19
CA GLY A 206 10.17 16.62 -9.36
C GLY A 206 10.11 15.72 -10.61
N PRO A 207 10.54 16.20 -11.79
CA PRO A 207 10.55 15.42 -13.02
C PRO A 207 11.42 14.15 -13.01
N THR A 208 12.39 14.04 -12.09
CA THR A 208 13.31 12.89 -12.01
C THR A 208 12.57 11.57 -11.80
N THR A 209 11.42 11.60 -11.13
CA THR A 209 10.58 10.43 -10.89
C THR A 209 9.45 10.29 -11.90
N GLY A 210 9.49 11.04 -13.01
CA GLY A 210 8.39 11.12 -13.96
C GLY A 210 7.11 11.69 -13.32
N CYS A 211 7.27 12.54 -12.30
CA CYS A 211 6.17 13.17 -11.58
C CYS A 211 5.26 12.19 -10.84
N ARG A 212 5.82 11.07 -10.35
CA ARG A 212 5.06 9.97 -9.72
C ARG A 212 4.04 10.46 -8.69
N GLN A 213 4.46 11.30 -7.74
CA GLN A 213 3.56 11.82 -6.70
C GLN A 213 2.60 12.90 -7.19
N GLY A 214 2.90 13.55 -8.32
CA GLY A 214 1.94 14.39 -9.01
C GLY A 214 0.90 13.58 -9.79
N GLY A 215 1.00 12.24 -9.83
CA GLY A 215 0.18 11.40 -10.70
C GLY A 215 0.63 11.43 -12.17
N GLY A 216 1.86 11.87 -12.44
CA GLY A 216 2.46 11.98 -13.77
C GLY A 216 2.44 13.40 -14.35
N PRO A 217 3.02 13.61 -15.55
CA PRO A 217 3.16 14.94 -16.17
C PRO A 217 1.83 15.65 -16.49
N ASN A 218 0.73 14.91 -16.54
CA ASN A 218 -0.62 15.43 -16.78
C ASN A 218 -1.43 15.60 -15.48
N GLY A 219 -0.80 15.39 -14.32
CA GLY A 219 -1.42 15.60 -13.03
C GLY A 219 -1.69 17.07 -12.70
N PRO A 220 -2.27 17.37 -11.53
CA PRO A 220 -2.69 18.72 -11.15
C PRO A 220 -1.55 19.75 -11.09
N CYS A 221 -0.31 19.29 -10.92
CA CYS A 221 0.87 20.17 -10.89
C CYS A 221 1.55 20.37 -12.25
N GLY A 222 0.95 19.84 -13.33
CA GLY A 222 1.47 19.94 -14.69
C GLY A 222 2.80 19.20 -14.88
N PRO A 223 3.43 19.35 -16.06
CA PRO A 223 4.61 18.56 -16.45
C PRO A 223 5.91 19.01 -15.77
N THR A 224 5.91 20.18 -15.12
CA THR A 224 7.06 20.69 -14.36
C THR A 224 7.17 20.06 -12.98
N CYS A 225 6.04 19.60 -12.42
CA CYS A 225 5.97 18.81 -11.19
C CYS A 225 6.68 19.50 -10.03
N ASP A 226 6.29 20.77 -9.82
CA ASP A 226 6.78 21.60 -8.72
C ASP A 226 6.65 20.82 -7.39
N PRO A 227 7.76 20.59 -6.66
CA PRO A 227 7.75 19.83 -5.42
C PRO A 227 6.77 20.30 -4.35
N VAL A 228 6.57 21.61 -4.22
CA VAL A 228 5.64 22.19 -3.25
C VAL A 228 4.22 21.89 -3.67
N CYS A 229 3.89 22.11 -4.95
CA CYS A 229 2.58 21.74 -5.49
C CYS A 229 2.30 20.24 -5.31
N VAL A 230 3.25 19.39 -5.68
CA VAL A 230 3.07 17.94 -5.68
C VAL A 230 2.84 17.42 -4.26
N MET A 231 3.64 17.86 -3.30
CA MET A 231 3.48 17.48 -1.90
C MET A 231 2.14 17.98 -1.34
N GLN A 232 1.80 19.25 -1.59
CA GLN A 232 0.53 19.82 -1.11
C GLN A 232 -0.68 19.09 -1.72
N ALA A 233 -0.69 18.87 -3.03
CA ALA A 233 -1.80 18.19 -3.72
C ALA A 233 -1.96 16.74 -3.25
N SER A 234 -0.87 16.03 -3.01
CA SER A 234 -0.90 14.66 -2.48
C SER A 234 -1.45 14.62 -1.04
N LEU A 235 -1.04 15.56 -0.19
CA LEU A 235 -1.59 15.71 1.17
C LEU A 235 -3.07 16.11 1.13
N ASP A 236 -3.46 16.99 0.21
CA ASP A 236 -4.84 17.42 0.04
C ASP A 236 -5.74 16.25 -0.29
N VAL A 237 -5.36 15.44 -1.28
CA VAL A 237 -6.06 14.22 -1.65
C VAL A 237 -6.08 13.22 -0.49
N ALA A 238 -4.93 12.92 0.12
CA ALA A 238 -4.84 11.93 1.20
C ALA A 238 -5.76 12.27 2.40
N ARG A 239 -5.90 13.55 2.74
CA ARG A 239 -6.78 13.99 3.84
C ARG A 239 -8.25 13.72 3.59
N THR A 240 -8.69 13.71 2.33
CA THR A 240 -10.10 13.41 2.00
C THR A 240 -10.52 12.00 2.39
N TYR A 241 -9.57 11.06 2.46
CA TYR A 241 -9.84 9.67 2.83
C TYR A 241 -10.10 9.48 4.32
N ASN A 242 -9.75 10.46 5.19
CA ASN A 242 -9.91 10.37 6.65
C ASN A 242 -9.13 9.19 7.29
N ALA A 243 -8.01 8.80 6.69
CA ALA A 243 -7.14 7.76 7.21
C ALA A 243 -6.53 8.17 8.57
N ALA A 244 -6.12 7.19 9.38
CA ALA A 244 -5.56 7.43 10.71
C ALA A 244 -4.17 8.08 10.67
N PHE A 245 -3.43 7.87 9.58
CA PHE A 245 -2.11 8.46 9.36
C PHE A 245 -1.79 8.56 7.87
N ILE A 246 -0.85 9.45 7.57
CA ILE A 246 -0.21 9.61 6.26
C ILE A 246 1.30 9.46 6.49
N GLU A 247 1.95 8.58 5.74
CA GLU A 247 3.39 8.41 5.73
C GLU A 247 4.00 9.11 4.51
N ILE A 248 5.00 9.94 4.78
CA ILE A 248 5.71 10.76 3.80
C ILE A 248 7.14 10.24 3.62
N TRP A 249 7.79 10.62 2.53
CA TRP A 249 9.17 10.24 2.28
C TRP A 249 10.12 11.14 3.05
N ALA A 250 11.19 10.58 3.63
CA ALA A 250 12.11 11.35 4.45
C ALA A 250 12.76 12.50 3.67
N GLN A 251 13.07 12.27 2.39
CA GLN A 251 13.70 13.23 1.50
C GLN A 251 12.78 14.39 1.09
N ASP A 252 11.49 14.36 1.48
CA ASP A 252 10.63 15.53 1.33
C ASP A 252 10.97 16.65 2.32
N ASP A 253 11.75 16.37 3.36
CA ASP A 253 12.19 17.33 4.37
C ASP A 253 13.04 18.49 3.81
N VAL A 254 13.63 18.32 2.63
CA VAL A 254 14.36 19.38 1.91
C VAL A 254 13.43 20.43 1.29
N ASN A 255 12.11 20.18 1.24
CA ASN A 255 11.15 21.17 0.78
C ASN A 255 11.08 22.31 1.82
N PRO A 256 11.33 23.58 1.43
CA PRO A 256 11.30 24.70 2.37
C PRO A 256 9.93 24.89 3.05
N ALA A 257 8.84 24.43 2.44
CA ALA A 257 7.49 24.46 3.01
C ALA A 257 7.09 23.17 3.74
N PHE A 258 8.00 22.18 3.86
CA PHE A 258 7.73 20.86 4.43
C PHE A 258 7.04 20.95 5.81
N TYR A 259 7.66 21.64 6.75
CA TYR A 259 7.17 21.73 8.13
C TYR A 259 5.78 22.37 8.21
N ASP A 260 5.54 23.42 7.43
CA ASP A 260 4.24 24.11 7.41
C ASP A 260 3.15 23.22 6.81
N MET A 261 3.44 22.51 5.71
CA MET A 261 2.51 21.56 5.09
C MET A 261 2.18 20.39 6.02
N ILE A 262 3.18 19.79 6.66
CA ILE A 262 2.98 18.68 7.61
C ILE A 262 2.21 19.14 8.85
N ARG A 263 2.50 20.33 9.36
CA ARG A 263 1.76 20.92 10.47
C ARG A 263 0.30 21.15 10.10
N ALA A 264 0.03 21.74 8.94
CA ALA A 264 -1.33 21.98 8.46
C ALA A 264 -2.10 20.67 8.24
N ALA A 265 -1.46 19.66 7.62
CA ALA A 265 -2.06 18.34 7.43
C ALA A 265 -2.37 17.65 8.77
N THR A 266 -1.43 17.70 9.73
CA THR A 266 -1.61 17.14 11.07
C THR A 266 -2.84 17.74 11.76
N ILE A 267 -2.98 19.08 11.73
CA ILE A 267 -4.14 19.77 12.31
C ILE A 267 -5.44 19.39 11.59
N ALA A 268 -5.43 19.35 10.26
CA ALA A 268 -6.60 18.99 9.46
C ALA A 268 -7.08 17.56 9.71
N MET A 269 -6.16 16.64 10.05
CA MET A 269 -6.47 15.27 10.46
C MET A 269 -6.90 15.15 11.94
N GLY A 270 -7.01 16.27 12.66
CA GLY A 270 -7.38 16.32 14.07
C GLY A 270 -6.24 15.96 15.04
N GLY A 271 -4.99 15.95 14.56
CA GLY A 271 -3.80 15.70 15.36
C GLY A 271 -3.21 16.97 15.97
N THR A 272 -2.29 16.77 16.92
CA THR A 272 -1.50 17.85 17.54
C THR A 272 -0.06 17.79 17.02
N PRO A 273 0.43 18.83 16.33
CA PRO A 273 1.83 18.90 15.92
C PRO A 273 2.77 18.78 17.13
N ARG A 274 3.86 18.03 16.98
CA ARG A 274 4.91 18.01 18.00
C ARG A 274 5.60 19.38 18.03
N ALA A 275 5.94 19.85 19.23
CA ALA A 275 6.80 21.02 19.36
C ALA A 275 8.18 20.71 18.73
N PRO A 276 8.83 21.70 18.10
CA PRO A 276 10.20 21.55 17.61
C PRO A 276 11.19 21.22 18.72
#